data_AF-A0A958JCF8-F1
#
_entry.id   AF-A0A958JCF8-F1
#
_cell.length_a   1.000
_cell.length_b   1.000
_cell.length_c   1.000
_cell.angle_alpha   90.00
_cell.angle_beta   90.00
_cell.angle_gamma   90.00
#
_symmetry.space_group_name_H-M   'P 1'
#
loop_
_entity.id
_entity.type
_entity.pdbx_description
1 polymer ?
#
loop_
_entity_poly.entity_id
_entity_poly.type
_entity_poly.pdbx_seq_one_letter_code
_entity_poly.pdbx_strand_id
1 'polypeptide(L)'
;MVLSGFLSRLFADCFSSRLCLLLLAISLYISANIFHIDILNNSAFADDIKYQAKNSYQENNSNVLAETSPKAPWGEFSVVEEKGEYPAWAQVLLWFPNRILDAIDIFRFDVGIGASTGAVVRVTEHVQGGYREVQPGSLRLGLAGRKMPVFIEKSDEKGFLNSFQQSQERDICEGEIGVGIDIFAGVYAGICVDEVVDFVG
;
A
#
# COMPACT_ATOMS: atom_id res chain seq x y z
N MET A 1 -0.22 -7.16 33.02
CA MET A 1 -0.75 -5.78 32.96
C MET A 1 -0.15 -4.85 34.02
N VAL A 2 1.08 -5.10 34.52
CA VAL A 2 1.74 -4.31 35.59
C VAL A 2 2.97 -3.54 35.09
N LEU A 3 3.51 -3.89 33.92
CA LEU A 3 4.73 -3.27 33.37
C LEU A 3 4.49 -1.89 32.71
N SER A 4 3.30 -1.64 32.17
CA SER A 4 3.01 -0.37 31.47
C SER A 4 2.86 0.84 32.40
N GLY A 5 2.49 0.60 33.67
CA GLY A 5 2.34 1.66 34.67
C GLY A 5 3.67 2.14 35.28
N PHE A 6 4.72 1.32 35.21
CA PHE A 6 6.03 1.67 35.79
C PHE A 6 6.86 2.55 34.84
N LEU A 7 6.78 2.27 33.54
CA LEU A 7 7.44 3.07 32.50
C LEU A 7 6.89 4.49 32.43
N SER A 8 5.56 4.67 32.50
CA SER A 8 4.94 6.01 32.39
C SER A 8 5.28 6.94 33.56
N ARG A 9 5.51 6.42 34.77
CA ARG A 9 5.96 7.23 35.91
C ARG A 9 7.45 7.59 35.83
N LEU A 10 8.29 6.73 35.27
CA LEU A 10 9.70 7.04 35.02
C LEU A 10 9.90 8.17 34.00
N PHE A 11 8.96 8.38 33.07
CA PHE A 11 9.04 9.47 32.09
C PHE A 11 8.62 10.84 32.63
N ALA A 12 7.72 10.89 33.62
CA ALA A 12 7.15 12.16 34.10
C ALA A 12 8.15 13.00 34.93
N ASP A 13 9.00 12.36 35.74
CA ASP A 13 9.94 13.07 36.63
C ASP A 13 11.30 13.36 35.98
N CYS A 14 11.52 12.88 34.75
CA CYS A 14 12.85 12.87 34.13
C CYS A 14 13.16 14.12 33.30
N PHE A 15 12.15 14.96 33.01
CA PHE A 15 12.29 16.09 32.08
C PHE A 15 13.15 17.26 32.59
N SER A 16 13.50 17.28 33.88
CA SER A 16 14.20 18.42 34.50
C SER A 16 15.72 18.24 34.68
N SER A 17 16.29 17.04 34.48
CA SER A 17 17.71 16.80 34.77
C SER A 17 18.54 16.60 33.50
N ARG A 18 19.70 17.26 33.42
CA ARG A 18 20.69 17.08 32.32
C ARG A 18 21.16 15.63 32.19
N LEU A 19 21.11 14.86 33.28
CA LEU A 19 21.47 13.45 33.30
C LEU A 19 20.46 12.60 32.52
N CYS A 20 19.17 12.95 32.56
CA CYS A 20 18.13 12.21 31.85
C CYS A 20 18.21 12.38 30.32
N LEU A 21 18.51 13.59 29.85
CA LEU A 21 18.73 13.85 28.42
C LEU A 21 19.89 12.99 27.87
N LEU A 22 20.94 12.81 28.67
CA LEU A 22 22.10 12.01 28.27
C LEU A 22 21.76 10.51 28.20
N LEU A 23 20.97 10.00 29.15
CA LEU A 23 20.49 8.62 29.13
C LEU A 23 19.52 8.35 27.98
N LEU A 24 18.64 9.30 27.64
CA LEU A 24 17.77 9.20 26.46
C LEU A 24 18.58 9.18 25.16
N ALA A 25 19.62 10.02 25.04
CA ALA A 25 20.50 10.01 23.87
C ALA A 25 21.26 8.68 23.72
N ILE A 26 21.77 8.12 24.82
CA ILE A 26 22.41 6.79 24.82
C ILE A 26 21.42 5.70 24.44
N SER A 27 20.20 5.72 24.98
CA SER A 27 19.17 4.75 24.63
C SER A 27 18.82 4.80 23.15
N LEU A 28 18.60 6.00 22.60
CA LEU A 28 18.31 6.19 21.18
C LEU A 28 19.48 5.72 20.30
N TYR A 29 20.72 5.97 20.70
CA TYR A 29 21.91 5.52 19.99
C TYR A 29 22.05 3.99 19.98
N ILE A 30 21.77 3.32 21.11
CA ILE A 30 21.80 1.85 21.19
C ILE A 30 20.68 1.25 20.32
N SER A 31 19.46 1.81 20.38
CA SER A 31 18.34 1.35 19.55
C SER A 31 18.63 1.49 18.04
N ALA A 32 19.27 2.58 17.62
CA ALA A 32 19.65 2.80 16.22
C ALA A 32 20.69 1.78 15.71
N ASN A 33 21.64 1.39 16.55
CA ASN A 33 22.67 0.42 16.16
C ASN A 33 22.17 -1.03 16.13
N ILE A 34 21.26 -1.42 17.02
CA ILE A 34 20.63 -2.75 16.99
C ILE A 34 19.81 -2.91 15.70
N PHE A 35 19.07 -1.86 15.31
CA PHE A 35 18.25 -1.87 14.09
C PHE A 35 19.10 -2.04 12.82
N HIS A 36 20.32 -1.52 12.80
CA HIS A 36 21.20 -1.61 11.64
C HIS A 36 21.76 -3.03 11.39
N ILE A 37 21.86 -3.85 12.44
CA ILE A 37 22.36 -5.24 12.35
C ILE A 37 21.27 -6.18 11.81
N ASP A 38 20.00 -5.97 12.17
CA ASP A 38 18.88 -6.80 11.68
C ASP A 38 18.57 -6.58 10.19
N ILE A 39 18.87 -5.40 9.65
CA ILE A 39 18.69 -5.10 8.22
C ILE A 39 19.64 -5.93 7.35
N LEU A 40 20.90 -6.09 7.76
CA LEU A 40 21.92 -6.81 6.97
C LEU A 40 21.67 -8.32 6.90
N ASN A 41 20.99 -8.90 7.91
CA ASN A 41 20.66 -10.33 7.89
C ASN A 41 19.41 -10.66 7.05
N ASN A 42 18.50 -9.71 6.85
CA ASN A 42 17.26 -9.95 6.09
C ASN A 42 17.44 -9.87 4.56
N SER A 43 18.40 -9.09 4.05
CA SER A 43 18.61 -8.98 2.60
C SER A 43 19.09 -10.30 1.98
N ALA A 44 19.90 -11.08 2.70
CA ALA A 44 20.38 -12.38 2.22
C ALA A 44 19.27 -13.44 2.13
N PHE A 45 18.20 -13.31 2.92
CA PHE A 45 17.07 -14.26 2.91
C PHE A 45 16.06 -13.96 1.80
N ALA A 46 15.87 -12.68 1.45
CA ALA A 46 14.94 -12.25 0.41
C ALA A 46 15.35 -12.72 -1.00
N ASP A 47 16.65 -12.79 -1.28
CA ASP A 47 17.16 -13.22 -2.58
C ASP A 47 16.99 -14.73 -2.81
N ASP A 48 17.06 -15.55 -1.76
CA ASP A 48 16.89 -17.01 -1.85
C ASP A 48 15.42 -17.40 -2.16
N ILE A 49 14.45 -16.67 -1.58
CA ILE A 49 13.02 -16.89 -1.84
C ILE A 49 12.66 -16.56 -3.29
N LYS A 50 13.19 -15.46 -3.85
CA LYS A 50 12.94 -15.08 -5.26
C LYS A 50 13.46 -16.14 -6.24
N TYR A 51 14.59 -16.79 -5.91
CA TYR A 51 15.17 -17.83 -6.75
C TYR A 51 14.31 -19.11 -6.74
N GLN A 52 13.83 -19.54 -5.57
CA GLN A 52 13.00 -20.75 -5.44
C GLN A 52 11.62 -20.60 -6.12
N ALA A 53 10.98 -19.44 -6.00
CA ALA A 53 9.66 -19.20 -6.62
C ALA A 53 9.71 -19.28 -8.16
N LYS A 54 10.81 -18.83 -8.77
CA LYS A 54 10.98 -18.84 -10.23
C LYS A 54 11.14 -20.26 -10.78
N ASN A 55 11.82 -21.14 -10.05
CA ASN A 55 12.04 -22.53 -10.48
C ASN A 55 10.76 -23.38 -10.33
N SER A 56 9.99 -23.17 -9.25
CA SER A 56 8.72 -23.90 -9.04
C SER A 56 7.66 -23.60 -10.13
N TYR A 57 7.62 -22.37 -10.65
CA TYR A 57 6.68 -21.99 -11.71
C TYR A 57 7.01 -22.60 -13.08
N GLN A 58 8.29 -22.86 -13.36
CA GLN A 58 8.68 -23.46 -14.64
C GLN A 58 8.42 -24.97 -14.69
N GLU A 59 8.47 -25.67 -13.56
CA GLU A 59 8.34 -27.13 -13.54
C GLU A 59 6.88 -27.61 -13.75
N ASN A 60 5.90 -26.84 -13.26
CA ASN A 60 4.48 -27.23 -13.33
C ASN A 60 3.74 -26.87 -14.63
N ASN A 61 4.34 -26.10 -15.55
CA ASN A 61 3.67 -25.66 -16.79
C ASN A 61 4.01 -26.50 -18.03
N SER A 62 4.71 -27.62 -17.88
CA SER A 62 5.21 -28.40 -19.02
C SER A 62 4.20 -29.39 -19.63
N ASN A 63 3.04 -29.68 -19.02
CA ASN A 63 2.18 -30.78 -19.49
C ASN A 63 0.65 -30.57 -19.47
N VAL A 64 0.14 -29.35 -19.22
CA VAL A 64 -1.30 -29.07 -19.38
C VAL A 64 -1.49 -28.18 -20.59
N LEU A 65 -1.62 -28.81 -21.77
CA LEU A 65 -2.15 -28.16 -22.95
C LEU A 65 -3.63 -27.86 -22.67
N ALA A 66 -3.91 -26.67 -22.13
CA ALA A 66 -5.27 -26.17 -22.09
C ALA A 66 -5.81 -26.19 -23.53
N GLU A 67 -6.95 -26.87 -23.74
CA GLU A 67 -7.64 -26.86 -25.02
C GLU A 67 -7.91 -25.40 -25.40
N THR A 68 -7.14 -24.89 -26.37
CA THR A 68 -7.29 -23.55 -26.89
C THR A 68 -8.73 -23.34 -27.31
N SER A 69 -9.38 -22.31 -26.77
CA SER A 69 -10.73 -21.90 -27.14
C SER A 69 -10.91 -21.99 -28.67
N PRO A 70 -11.97 -22.64 -29.18
CA PRO A 70 -12.20 -22.82 -30.61
C PRO A 70 -12.49 -21.52 -31.37
N LYS A 71 -12.52 -20.38 -30.68
CA LYS A 71 -12.60 -19.06 -31.32
C LYS A 71 -11.22 -18.67 -31.83
N ALA A 72 -11.14 -18.43 -33.13
CA ALA A 72 -9.99 -17.76 -33.73
C ALA A 72 -9.70 -16.47 -32.93
N PRO A 73 -8.41 -16.16 -32.67
CA PRO A 73 -8.06 -14.91 -32.03
C PRO A 73 -8.69 -13.77 -32.83
N TRP A 74 -9.22 -12.78 -32.11
CA TRP A 74 -9.57 -11.51 -32.73
C TRP A 74 -8.32 -11.07 -33.50
N GLY A 75 -8.44 -10.90 -34.82
CA GLY A 75 -7.30 -10.56 -35.67
C GLY A 75 -6.56 -9.34 -35.13
N GLU A 76 -5.32 -9.16 -35.56
CA GLU A 76 -4.48 -8.04 -35.13
C GLU A 76 -5.21 -6.72 -35.43
N PHE A 77 -5.68 -6.04 -34.37
CA PHE A 77 -6.32 -4.74 -34.51
C PHE A 77 -5.25 -3.74 -34.93
N SER A 78 -5.26 -3.31 -36.18
CA SER A 78 -4.50 -2.14 -36.59
C SER A 78 -5.18 -0.92 -36.02
N VAL A 79 -4.61 -0.36 -34.94
CA VAL A 79 -5.00 0.97 -34.47
C VAL A 79 -4.55 1.96 -35.54
N VAL A 80 -5.46 2.32 -36.45
CA VAL A 80 -5.21 3.42 -37.38
C VAL A 80 -5.26 4.68 -36.52
N GLU A 81 -4.09 5.19 -36.14
CA GLU A 81 -3.97 6.51 -35.52
C GLU A 81 -4.37 7.59 -36.55
N GLU A 82 -5.67 7.79 -36.74
CA GLU A 82 -6.14 9.02 -37.35
C GLU A 82 -5.83 10.16 -36.39
N LYS A 83 -4.70 10.84 -36.61
CA LYS A 83 -4.37 12.12 -35.99
C LYS A 83 -5.33 13.18 -36.53
N GLY A 84 -6.60 13.09 -36.14
CA GLY A 84 -7.55 14.17 -36.33
C GLY A 84 -7.08 15.35 -35.49
N GLU A 85 -6.67 16.44 -36.15
CA GLU A 85 -6.43 17.70 -35.46
C GLU A 85 -7.77 18.21 -34.91
N TYR A 86 -8.06 17.93 -33.64
CA TYR A 86 -9.20 18.53 -32.97
C TYR A 86 -9.04 20.05 -32.98
N PRO A 87 -10.12 20.82 -33.22
CA PRO A 87 -10.05 22.27 -33.12
C PRO A 87 -9.62 22.67 -31.70
N ALA A 88 -8.87 23.77 -31.56
CA ALA A 88 -8.23 24.15 -30.29
C ALA A 88 -9.19 24.21 -29.09
N TRP A 89 -10.44 24.64 -29.30
CA TRP A 89 -11.45 24.67 -28.24
C TRP A 89 -11.85 23.27 -27.75
N ALA A 90 -11.87 22.26 -28.63
CA ALA A 90 -12.19 20.89 -28.28
C ALA A 90 -11.04 20.27 -27.47
N GLN A 91 -9.79 20.61 -27.79
CA GLN A 91 -8.63 20.22 -26.99
C GLN A 91 -8.73 20.78 -25.57
N VAL A 92 -9.11 22.06 -25.41
CA VAL A 92 -9.33 22.66 -24.08
C VAL A 92 -10.47 21.99 -23.32
N LEU A 93 -11.59 21.70 -24.00
CA LEU A 93 -12.74 21.03 -23.39
C LEU A 93 -12.45 19.57 -23.01
N LEU A 94 -11.54 18.89 -23.71
CA LEU A 94 -11.09 17.53 -23.38
C LEU A 94 -9.97 17.53 -22.33
N TRP A 95 -9.15 18.58 -22.29
CA TRP A 95 -8.07 18.75 -21.32
C TRP A 95 -8.59 18.82 -19.88
N PHE A 96 -9.64 19.62 -19.65
CA PHE A 96 -10.21 19.80 -18.31
C PHE A 96 -10.76 18.50 -17.67
N PRO A 97 -11.64 17.71 -18.33
CA PRO A 97 -12.12 16.45 -17.78
C PRO A 97 -11.00 15.42 -17.66
N ASN A 98 -10.01 15.41 -18.57
CA ASN A 98 -8.85 14.52 -18.42
C ASN A 98 -8.08 14.85 -17.13
N ARG A 99 -7.82 16.14 -16.87
CA ARG A 99 -7.16 16.56 -15.63
C ARG A 99 -7.96 16.27 -14.38
N ILE A 100 -9.29 16.28 -14.44
CA ILE A 100 -10.11 15.83 -13.31
C ILE A 100 -9.92 14.33 -13.07
N LEU A 101 -9.92 13.51 -14.12
CA LEU A 101 -9.70 12.06 -13.99
C LEU A 101 -8.31 11.75 -13.43
N ASP A 102 -7.28 12.42 -13.94
CA ASP A 102 -5.91 12.27 -13.44
C ASP A 102 -5.82 12.70 -11.96
N ALA A 103 -6.51 13.78 -11.57
CA ALA A 103 -6.57 14.20 -10.17
C ALA A 103 -7.32 13.20 -9.26
N ILE A 104 -8.31 12.46 -9.78
CA ILE A 104 -9.00 11.40 -9.04
C ILE A 104 -8.06 10.19 -8.83
N ASP A 105 -7.14 9.93 -9.75
CA ASP A 105 -6.18 8.83 -9.64
C ASP A 105 -5.13 9.07 -8.53
N ILE A 106 -4.85 10.35 -8.22
CA ILE A 106 -3.97 10.75 -7.10
C ILE A 106 -4.55 10.36 -5.74
N PHE A 107 -5.85 10.57 -5.54
CA PHE A 107 -6.49 10.43 -4.22
C PHE A 107 -7.18 9.08 -4.08
N ARG A 108 -6.80 8.33 -3.04
CA ARG A 108 -7.44 7.06 -2.68
C ARG A 108 -8.18 7.25 -1.39
N PHE A 109 -9.51 7.17 -1.43
CA PHE A 109 -10.33 7.36 -0.25
C PHE A 109 -11.46 6.36 -0.26
N ASP A 110 -11.62 5.59 0.82
CA ASP A 110 -12.72 4.66 0.94
C ASP A 110 -13.27 4.56 2.36
N VAL A 111 -14.57 4.30 2.40
CA VAL A 111 -15.32 4.06 3.62
C VAL A 111 -15.89 2.65 3.54
N GLY A 112 -15.54 1.84 4.53
CA GLY A 112 -16.00 0.46 4.69
C GLY A 112 -17.05 0.34 5.78
N ILE A 113 -18.11 -0.43 5.53
CA ILE A 113 -19.07 -0.89 6.54
C ILE A 113 -19.02 -2.41 6.57
N GLY A 114 -18.96 -2.99 7.76
CA GLY A 114 -18.78 -4.43 7.95
C GLY A 114 -17.71 -4.69 8.99
N ALA A 115 -17.44 -5.95 9.25
CA ALA A 115 -16.69 -6.29 10.45
C ALA A 115 -15.22 -5.91 10.29
N SER A 116 -14.68 -5.24 11.31
CA SER A 116 -13.49 -4.40 11.24
C SER A 116 -12.84 -4.33 12.63
N THR A 117 -11.52 -4.34 12.72
CA THR A 117 -10.75 -3.85 13.88
C THR A 117 -9.37 -3.43 13.36
N GLY A 118 -8.95 -2.21 13.66
CA GLY A 118 -7.93 -1.54 12.87
C GLY A 118 -6.68 -1.10 13.60
N ALA A 119 -5.66 -0.95 12.79
CA ALA A 119 -4.73 0.14 12.66
C ALA A 119 -4.02 -0.12 11.33
N VAL A 120 -3.84 0.92 10.52
CA VAL A 120 -2.92 0.83 9.38
C VAL A 120 -2.22 2.17 9.21
N VAL A 121 -0.91 2.14 8.95
CA VAL A 121 -0.14 3.34 8.64
C VAL A 121 0.83 2.99 7.53
N ARG A 122 0.88 3.75 6.43
CA ARG A 122 1.74 3.48 5.28
C ARG A 122 2.36 4.77 4.77
N VAL A 123 3.64 4.74 4.41
CA VAL A 123 4.35 5.77 3.63
C VAL A 123 5.58 5.15 2.93
N THR A 124 5.48 4.50 1.77
CA THR A 124 6.47 3.43 1.52
C THR A 124 6.71 3.09 0.07
N GLU A 125 7.84 2.62 -0.48
CA GLU A 125 9.29 2.39 -0.16
C GLU A 125 9.82 2.12 1.28
N HIS A 126 8.94 1.61 2.13
CA HIS A 126 8.94 1.31 3.59
C HIS A 126 8.94 2.56 4.50
N VAL A 127 7.87 2.86 5.25
CA VAL A 127 7.43 2.18 6.47
C VAL A 127 5.91 1.97 6.52
N GLN A 128 5.50 0.70 6.53
CA GLN A 128 4.11 0.22 6.66
C GLN A 128 3.89 -0.27 8.09
N GLY A 129 2.66 -0.24 8.59
CA GLY A 129 2.30 -0.73 9.91
C GLY A 129 0.86 -1.22 9.96
N GLY A 130 0.65 -2.36 10.64
CA GLY A 130 -0.65 -2.99 10.90
C GLY A 130 -1.18 -2.64 12.30
N TYR A 131 -2.04 -3.41 12.95
CA TYR A 131 -2.77 -4.64 12.62
C TYR A 131 -4.20 -4.28 12.19
N ARG A 132 -4.73 -4.90 11.14
CA ARG A 132 -6.06 -4.64 10.58
C ARG A 132 -6.77 -5.97 10.36
N GLU A 133 -7.98 -6.10 10.87
CA GLU A 133 -8.78 -7.32 10.84
C GLU A 133 -10.16 -7.00 10.31
N VAL A 134 -10.63 -7.75 9.30
CA VAL A 134 -11.91 -7.50 8.64
C VAL A 134 -12.67 -8.82 8.42
N GLN A 135 -13.34 -9.35 9.45
CA GLN A 135 -14.03 -10.66 9.40
C GLN A 135 -15.52 -10.62 9.76
N PRO A 136 -16.46 -11.04 8.89
CA PRO A 136 -16.27 -11.89 7.69
C PRO A 136 -16.00 -11.13 6.38
N GLY A 137 -15.93 -9.80 6.45
CA GLY A 137 -15.68 -8.91 5.33
C GLY A 137 -16.29 -7.53 5.58
N SER A 138 -15.83 -6.55 4.80
CA SER A 138 -16.35 -5.19 4.79
C SER A 138 -16.71 -4.77 3.36
N LEU A 139 -17.91 -4.25 3.18
CA LEU A 139 -18.31 -3.59 1.95
C LEU A 139 -17.70 -2.19 1.95
N ARG A 140 -16.86 -1.90 0.95
CA ARG A 140 -16.15 -0.63 0.82
C ARG A 140 -16.69 0.17 -0.34
N LEU A 141 -16.80 1.47 -0.11
CA LEU A 141 -17.27 2.49 -1.04
C LEU A 141 -16.24 3.60 -1.08
N GLY A 142 -15.63 3.83 -2.23
CA GLY A 142 -14.54 4.80 -2.32
C GLY A 142 -13.98 5.05 -3.71
N LEU A 143 -13.10 6.03 -3.77
CA LEU A 143 -12.24 6.33 -4.89
C LEU A 143 -11.00 5.43 -4.80
N ALA A 144 -10.92 4.46 -5.71
CA ALA A 144 -9.78 3.57 -5.88
C ALA A 144 -9.16 3.77 -7.28
N GLY A 145 -8.95 5.04 -7.66
CA GLY A 145 -8.60 5.45 -9.02
C GLY A 145 -9.66 5.03 -10.04
N ARG A 146 -9.23 4.50 -11.19
CA ARG A 146 -10.10 4.02 -12.28
C ARG A 146 -10.81 2.67 -12.02
N LYS A 147 -10.71 2.12 -10.81
CA LYS A 147 -11.36 0.86 -10.45
C LYS A 147 -12.81 1.09 -10.00
N MET A 148 -13.58 0.00 -9.95
CA MET A 148 -14.96 0.04 -9.48
C MET A 148 -15.00 0.61 -8.05
N PRO A 149 -15.82 1.64 -7.78
CA PRO A 149 -15.82 2.34 -6.49
C PRO A 149 -16.45 1.51 -5.36
N VAL A 150 -16.92 0.30 -5.66
CA VAL A 150 -17.54 -0.62 -4.72
C VAL A 150 -16.77 -1.93 -4.77
N PHE A 151 -16.30 -2.39 -3.62
CA PHE A 151 -15.61 -3.68 -3.52
C PHE A 151 -15.85 -4.30 -2.14
N ILE A 152 -15.67 -5.62 -2.06
CA ILE A 152 -15.74 -6.36 -0.80
C ILE A 152 -14.30 -6.61 -0.37
N GLU A 153 -13.93 -6.08 0.79
CA GLU A 153 -12.63 -6.29 1.40
C GLU A 153 -12.70 -7.40 2.46
N LYS A 154 -11.89 -8.45 2.28
CA LYS A 154 -11.68 -9.59 3.16
C LYS A 154 -10.22 -9.62 3.59
N SER A 155 -9.79 -8.56 4.29
CA SER A 155 -8.38 -8.36 4.57
C SER A 155 -8.00 -8.61 6.03
N ASP A 156 -6.97 -9.43 6.20
CA ASP A 156 -6.17 -9.55 7.42
C ASP A 156 -4.80 -8.90 7.13
N GLU A 157 -4.68 -7.57 7.29
CA GLU A 157 -3.36 -6.92 7.16
C GLU A 157 -2.63 -7.03 8.51
N LYS A 158 -1.56 -7.83 8.53
CA LYS A 158 -0.80 -8.12 9.74
C LYS A 158 0.67 -7.89 9.48
N GLY A 159 1.35 -7.33 10.47
CA GLY A 159 2.79 -7.14 10.44
C GLY A 159 3.20 -5.69 10.66
N PHE A 160 4.51 -5.51 10.75
CA PHE A 160 5.15 -4.22 10.93
C PHE A 160 6.39 -4.19 10.03
N LEU A 161 6.61 -3.06 9.34
CA LEU A 161 7.73 -2.89 8.40
C LEU A 161 7.73 -3.99 7.31
N ASN A 162 8.87 -4.66 7.12
CA ASN A 162 9.13 -5.61 6.04
C ASN A 162 8.33 -6.93 6.19
N SER A 163 7.70 -7.15 7.34
CA SER A 163 6.84 -8.31 7.59
C SER A 163 5.36 -8.03 7.31
N PHE A 164 5.03 -6.83 6.81
CA PHE A 164 3.66 -6.44 6.52
C PHE A 164 3.08 -7.27 5.37
N GLN A 165 2.03 -8.03 5.66
CA GLN A 165 1.25 -8.72 4.65
C GLN A 165 0.18 -7.78 4.11
N GLN A 166 0.35 -7.38 2.85
CA GLN A 166 -0.57 -6.52 2.14
C GLN A 166 -1.81 -7.28 1.66
N SER A 167 -2.97 -6.61 1.72
CA SER A 167 -4.20 -7.08 1.11
C SER A 167 -4.08 -7.24 -0.41
N GLN A 168 -4.44 -8.40 -0.96
CA GLN A 168 -4.44 -8.61 -2.42
C GLN A 168 -5.58 -7.87 -3.14
N GLU A 169 -6.63 -7.51 -2.41
CA GLU A 169 -7.82 -6.90 -2.97
C GLU A 169 -7.67 -5.38 -3.17
N ARG A 170 -6.65 -4.79 -2.55
CA ARG A 170 -6.34 -3.37 -2.64
C ARG A 170 -5.04 -3.16 -3.40
N ASP A 171 -5.15 -2.46 -4.52
CA ASP A 171 -3.98 -1.94 -5.20
C ASP A 171 -3.38 -0.82 -4.35
N ILE A 172 -2.07 -0.84 -4.13
CA ILE A 172 -1.34 0.19 -3.40
C ILE A 172 -0.19 0.61 -4.29
N CYS A 173 -0.02 1.91 -4.50
CA CYS A 173 1.10 2.37 -5.33
C CYS A 173 2.43 2.39 -4.56
N GLU A 174 3.54 2.34 -5.30
CA GLU A 174 4.89 2.22 -4.74
C GLU A 174 5.33 3.47 -3.97
N GLY A 175 4.73 4.63 -4.23
CA GLY A 175 4.89 5.87 -3.48
C GLY A 175 3.65 6.27 -2.67
N GLU A 176 2.90 5.34 -2.08
CA GLU A 176 1.66 5.67 -1.37
C GLU A 176 1.90 6.19 0.06
N ILE A 177 1.30 7.34 0.37
CA ILE A 177 1.21 7.92 1.71
C ILE A 177 -0.22 7.73 2.19
N GLY A 178 -0.44 6.85 3.16
CA GLY A 178 -1.78 6.44 3.57
C GLY A 178 -1.96 6.20 5.07
N VAL A 179 -3.18 6.45 5.52
CA VAL A 179 -3.64 6.17 6.88
C VAL A 179 -4.99 5.50 6.82
N GLY A 180 -5.20 4.51 7.69
CA GLY A 180 -6.49 3.89 7.84
C GLY A 180 -6.80 3.57 9.29
N ILE A 181 -8.07 3.76 9.61
CA ILE A 181 -8.62 3.57 10.95
C ILE A 181 -9.90 2.76 10.76
N ASP A 182 -9.93 1.57 11.38
CA ASP A 182 -11.07 0.67 11.29
C ASP A 182 -11.67 0.46 12.69
N ILE A 183 -12.83 1.07 12.96
CA ILE A 183 -13.59 0.96 14.23
C ILE A 183 -15.08 0.82 13.89
N PHE A 184 -15.57 -0.42 13.73
CA PHE A 184 -16.92 -0.78 13.23
C PHE A 184 -17.25 -0.30 11.80
N ALA A 185 -16.78 0.89 11.43
CA ALA A 185 -16.65 1.40 10.09
C ALA A 185 -15.16 1.70 9.84
N GLY A 186 -14.71 1.35 8.64
CA GLY A 186 -13.37 1.60 8.16
C GLY A 186 -13.29 2.89 7.40
N VAL A 187 -12.30 3.73 7.68
CA VAL A 187 -11.95 4.84 6.80
C VAL A 187 -10.49 4.67 6.40
N TYR A 188 -10.23 4.78 5.11
CA TYR A 188 -8.91 4.82 4.55
C TYR A 188 -8.75 6.06 3.69
N ALA A 189 -7.61 6.74 3.83
CA ALA A 189 -7.21 7.84 2.99
C ALA A 189 -5.74 7.68 2.62
N GLY A 190 -5.44 7.76 1.33
CA GLY A 190 -4.11 7.66 0.76
C GLY A 190 -3.90 8.62 -0.40
N ILE A 191 -2.66 9.03 -0.60
CA ILE A 191 -2.20 9.83 -1.72
C ILE A 191 -1.12 9.05 -2.45
N CYS A 192 -1.26 8.91 -3.76
CA CYS A 192 -0.24 8.30 -4.58
C CYS A 192 0.75 9.35 -5.10
N VAL A 193 1.97 9.35 -4.59
CA VAL A 193 2.98 10.36 -4.95
C VAL A 193 3.42 10.22 -6.41
N ASP A 194 3.45 8.99 -6.94
CA ASP A 194 3.83 8.73 -8.33
C ASP A 194 2.89 9.45 -9.31
N GLU A 195 1.57 9.33 -9.06
CA GLU A 195 0.53 10.02 -9.84
C GLU A 195 0.58 11.55 -9.67
N VAL A 196 1.01 12.05 -8.50
CA VAL A 196 1.18 13.50 -8.29
C VAL A 196 2.31 14.03 -9.17
N VAL A 197 3.40 13.28 -9.31
CA VAL A 197 4.53 13.68 -10.17
C VAL A 197 4.09 13.71 -11.63
N ASP A 198 3.39 12.67 -12.09
CA ASP A 198 2.85 12.60 -13.46
C ASP A 198 1.78 13.66 -13.73
N PHE A 199 1.04 14.08 -12.70
CA PHE A 199 0.07 15.15 -12.84
C PHE A 199 0.73 16.53 -13.01
N VAL A 200 1.85 16.78 -12.33
CA VAL A 200 2.53 18.09 -12.37
C VAL A 200 3.52 18.21 -13.54
N GLY A 201 4.12 17.10 -13.96
CA GLY A 201 5.05 17.03 -15.11
C GLY A 201 4.39 17.23 -16.46
#